data_AF-A0AA96GGK5-F1
#
_entry.id   AF-A0AA96GGK5-F1
#
_cell.length_a   1.000
_cell.length_b   1.000
_cell.length_c   1.000
_cell.angle_alpha   90.00
_cell.angle_beta   90.00
_cell.angle_gamma   90.00
#
_symmetry.space_group_name_H-M   'P 1'
#
loop_
_entity.id
_entity.type
_entity.pdbx_description
1 polymer ?
#
loop_
_entity_poly.entity_id
_entity_poly.type
_entity_poly.pdbx_seq_one_letter_code
_entity_poly.pdbx_strand_id
1 'polypeptide(L)'
;MQDTANAIAELRPVVLQPEATLEEWEQRVERMIHNTPTLQETEKESLIQARRGQGMFRANVQRIERQCRITRVNRQEHLIASHCKPWRDSTNDERLDGENGLLLTPTIDHLFDKGFISFEGNGRLIISPVAHRPSLIKMSIDVDHDLNVGAFSEGQRRFLDYHRENVLRMAGPP
;
A
#
# COMPACT_ATOMS: atom_id res chain seq x y z
N MET A 1 38.17 -9.11 39.69
CA MET A 1 36.80 -8.77 39.23
C MET A 1 36.83 -7.42 38.51
N GLN A 2 37.64 -7.30 37.45
CA GLN A 2 37.98 -6.01 36.83
C GLN A 2 37.74 -5.97 35.31
N ASP A 3 36.96 -6.90 34.72
CA ASP A 3 37.03 -7.13 33.27
C ASP A 3 35.73 -6.98 32.47
N THR A 4 34.58 -6.66 33.07
CA THR A 4 33.33 -6.50 32.29
C THR A 4 32.89 -5.05 32.08
N ALA A 5 33.39 -4.10 32.89
CA ALA A 5 33.00 -2.68 32.76
C ALA A 5 33.74 -1.94 31.63
N ASN A 6 34.95 -2.38 31.25
CA ASN A 6 35.73 -1.74 30.19
C ASN A 6 35.36 -2.17 28.76
N ALA A 7 34.67 -3.31 28.59
CA ALA A 7 34.34 -3.83 27.26
C ALA A 7 33.17 -3.09 26.57
N ILE A 8 32.31 -2.40 27.34
CA ILE A 8 31.16 -1.66 26.80
C ILE A 8 31.58 -0.27 26.32
N ALA A 9 32.62 0.32 26.91
CA ALA A 9 33.12 1.66 26.57
C ALA A 9 33.77 1.74 25.17
N GLU A 10 34.16 0.61 24.57
CA GLU A 10 34.75 0.54 23.22
C GLU A 10 33.74 0.20 22.12
N LEU A 11 32.48 -0.03 22.45
CA LEU A 11 31.43 -0.18 21.43
C LEU A 11 31.17 1.19 20.82
N ARG A 12 31.91 1.52 19.74
CA ARG A 12 31.53 2.57 18.79
C ARG A 12 30.04 2.39 18.52
N PRO A 13 29.20 3.44 18.66
CA PRO A 13 27.82 3.33 18.26
C PRO A 13 27.85 2.85 16.82
N VAL A 14 27.28 1.67 16.57
CA VAL A 14 26.99 1.24 15.21
C VAL A 14 26.09 2.32 14.69
N VAL A 15 26.66 3.22 13.90
CA VAL A 15 25.89 4.17 13.12
C VAL A 15 25.13 3.29 12.15
N LEU A 16 23.90 2.92 12.55
CA LEU A 16 22.93 2.33 11.66
C LEU A 16 22.89 3.30 10.48
N GLN A 17 23.42 2.87 9.34
CA GLN A 17 23.28 3.67 8.14
C GLN A 17 21.78 3.93 7.96
N PRO A 18 21.38 5.15 7.59
CA PRO A 18 19.97 5.41 7.32
C PRO A 18 19.52 4.34 6.33
N GLU A 19 18.51 3.56 6.70
CA GLU A 19 17.85 2.68 5.75
C GLU A 19 17.50 3.54 4.54
N ALA A 20 17.97 3.13 3.35
CA ALA A 20 17.76 3.88 2.12
C ALA A 20 16.28 4.25 2.00
N THR A 21 15.99 5.49 1.65
CA THR A 21 14.62 5.94 1.36
C THR A 21 13.99 5.04 0.30
N LEU A 22 12.65 4.97 0.28
CA LEU A 22 11.93 4.20 -0.74
C LEU A 22 12.39 4.56 -2.17
N GLU A 23 12.67 5.84 -2.40
CA GLU A 23 13.13 6.36 -3.69
C GLU A 23 14.56 5.89 -4.03
N GLU A 24 15.49 5.90 -3.06
CA GLU A 24 16.84 5.35 -3.23
C GLU A 24 16.80 3.83 -3.45
N TRP A 25 15.89 3.12 -2.79
CA TRP A 25 15.68 1.70 -3.00
C TRP A 25 15.15 1.41 -4.40
N GLU A 26 14.16 2.17 -4.88
CA GLU A 26 13.64 2.05 -6.24
C GLU A 26 14.74 2.28 -7.30
N GLN A 27 15.54 3.34 -7.15
CA GLN A 27 16.68 3.62 -8.04
C GLN A 27 17.74 2.52 -7.99
N ARG A 28 17.98 1.93 -6.82
CA ARG A 28 18.91 0.80 -6.68
C ARG A 28 18.40 -0.42 -7.43
N VAL A 29 17.10 -0.74 -7.34
CA VAL A 29 16.57 -1.90 -8.08
C VAL A 29 16.52 -1.66 -9.58
N GLU A 30 16.22 -0.44 -10.04
CA GLU A 30 16.31 -0.10 -11.47
C GLU A 30 17.73 -0.35 -12.02
N ARG A 31 18.77 0.09 -11.30
CA ARG A 31 20.16 -0.19 -11.65
C ARG A 31 20.48 -1.69 -11.66
N MET A 32 19.92 -2.47 -10.74
CA MET A 32 20.11 -3.93 -10.72
C MET A 32 19.48 -4.60 -11.94
N ILE A 33 18.28 -4.20 -12.35
CA ILE A 33 17.61 -4.72 -13.55
C ILE A 33 18.46 -4.42 -14.79
N HIS A 34 18.90 -3.17 -14.94
CA HIS A 34 19.73 -2.75 -16.08
C HIS A 34 21.00 -3.61 -16.22
N ASN A 35 21.66 -3.88 -15.09
CA ASN A 35 22.93 -4.61 -15.02
C ASN A 35 22.76 -6.14 -14.98
N THR A 36 21.54 -6.68 -15.05
CA THR A 36 21.33 -8.14 -15.05
C THR A 36 21.62 -8.71 -16.44
N PRO A 37 22.67 -9.54 -16.61
CA PRO A 37 23.09 -10.01 -17.93
C PRO A 37 22.18 -11.11 -18.49
N THR A 38 21.38 -11.76 -17.66
CA THR A 38 20.48 -12.86 -18.06
C THR A 38 19.14 -12.39 -18.63
N LEU A 39 18.82 -11.09 -18.51
CA LEU A 39 17.57 -10.52 -19.05
C LEU A 39 17.82 -9.96 -20.44
N GLN A 40 16.87 -10.19 -21.35
CA GLN A 40 16.86 -9.55 -22.66
C GLN A 40 16.56 -8.05 -22.52
N GLU A 41 16.97 -7.25 -23.50
CA GLU A 41 16.81 -5.79 -23.43
C GLU A 41 15.33 -5.36 -23.32
N THR A 42 14.45 -6.01 -24.10
CA THR A 42 12.99 -5.78 -24.04
C THR A 42 12.38 -6.15 -22.68
N GLU A 43 12.92 -7.17 -22.00
CA GLU A 43 12.50 -7.56 -20.66
C GLU A 43 12.95 -6.53 -19.61
N LYS A 44 14.18 -6.03 -19.73
CA LYS A 44 14.69 -4.95 -18.87
C LYS A 44 13.84 -3.70 -19.02
N GLU A 45 13.60 -3.25 -20.25
CA GLU A 45 12.77 -2.08 -20.54
C GLU A 45 11.37 -2.24 -19.91
N SER A 46 10.74 -3.40 -20.11
CA SER A 46 9.42 -3.69 -19.55
C SER A 46 9.40 -3.62 -18.01
N LEU A 47 10.41 -4.19 -17.34
CA LEU A 47 10.54 -4.16 -15.88
C LEU A 47 10.80 -2.75 -15.34
N ILE A 48 11.63 -1.96 -16.03
CA ILE A 48 11.92 -0.58 -15.68
C ILE A 48 10.68 0.29 -15.84
N GLN A 49 9.94 0.15 -16.95
CA GLN A 49 8.71 0.90 -17.17
C GLN A 49 7.63 0.55 -16.14
N ALA A 50 7.48 -0.72 -15.80
CA ALA A 50 6.56 -1.14 -14.74
C ALA A 50 6.91 -0.49 -13.39
N ARG A 51 8.20 -0.43 -13.03
CA ARG A 51 8.67 0.23 -11.81
C ARG A 51 8.43 1.73 -11.82
N ARG A 52 8.77 2.41 -12.90
CA ARG A 52 8.53 3.85 -13.06
C ARG A 52 7.03 4.17 -12.98
N GLY A 53 6.19 3.37 -13.62
CA GLY A 53 4.74 3.49 -13.52
C GLY A 53 4.23 3.34 -12.09
N GLN A 54 4.74 2.36 -11.34
CA GLN A 54 4.41 2.18 -9.92
C GLN A 54 4.86 3.36 -9.05
N GLY A 55 6.07 3.87 -9.27
CA GLY A 55 6.59 5.06 -8.58
C GLY A 55 5.77 6.32 -8.88
N MET A 56 5.43 6.54 -10.15
CA MET A 56 4.57 7.65 -10.59
C MET A 56 3.17 7.56 -9.98
N PHE A 57 2.54 6.38 -10.01
CA PHE A 57 1.24 6.16 -9.39
C PHE A 57 1.30 6.48 -7.90
N ARG A 58 2.30 5.95 -7.17
CA ARG A 58 2.49 6.25 -5.76
C ARG A 58 2.62 7.75 -5.50
N ALA A 59 3.44 8.45 -6.27
CA ALA A 59 3.62 9.89 -6.14
C ALA A 59 2.31 10.66 -6.40
N ASN A 60 1.50 10.22 -7.36
CA ASN A 60 0.20 10.81 -7.66
C ASN A 60 -0.80 10.59 -6.51
N VAL A 61 -0.87 9.38 -5.94
CA VAL A 61 -1.69 9.09 -4.76
C VAL A 61 -1.27 9.96 -3.56
N GLN A 62 0.03 10.13 -3.32
CA GLN A 62 0.55 10.97 -2.23
C GLN A 62 0.24 12.47 -2.35
N ARG A 63 -0.18 12.95 -3.53
CA ARG A 63 -0.68 14.33 -3.69
C ARG A 63 -2.09 14.50 -3.10
N ILE A 64 -2.86 13.41 -3.01
CA ILE A 64 -4.24 13.38 -2.52
C ILE A 64 -4.30 12.82 -1.09
N GLU A 65 -3.64 11.69 -0.84
CA GLU A 65 -3.59 10.98 0.43
C GLU A 65 -2.32 11.31 1.22
N ARG A 66 -2.44 11.40 2.55
CA ARG A 66 -1.30 11.70 3.44
C ARG A 66 -0.96 10.59 4.43
N GLN A 67 -1.90 9.68 4.69
CA GLN A 67 -1.79 8.67 5.73
C GLN A 67 -2.71 7.49 5.43
N CYS A 68 -2.50 6.37 6.11
CA CYS A 68 -3.43 5.25 6.11
C CYS A 68 -4.84 5.72 6.52
N ARG A 69 -5.85 5.42 5.70
CA ARG A 69 -7.24 5.79 5.99
C ARG A 69 -7.77 5.19 7.30
N ILE A 70 -7.33 3.98 7.66
CA ILE A 70 -7.75 3.27 8.87
C ILE A 70 -6.78 3.55 10.04
N THR A 71 -5.51 3.17 9.91
CA THR A 71 -4.56 3.20 11.03
C THR A 71 -3.94 4.58 11.30
N ARG A 72 -4.16 5.55 10.39
CA ARG A 72 -3.58 6.91 10.45
C ARG A 72 -2.05 6.98 10.43
N VAL A 73 -1.37 5.87 10.17
CA VAL A 73 0.09 5.86 9.93
C VAL A 73 0.40 6.78 8.76
N ASN A 74 1.33 7.73 8.95
CA ASN A 74 1.71 8.74 7.94
C ASN A 74 3.19 8.65 7.51
N ARG A 75 3.96 7.73 8.12
CA ARG A 75 5.30 7.38 7.67
C ARG A 75 5.23 6.62 6.35
N GLN A 76 5.80 7.20 5.30
CA GLN A 76 5.66 6.68 3.94
C GLN A 76 6.30 5.29 3.77
N GLU A 77 7.37 4.98 4.51
CA GLU A 77 8.02 3.66 4.52
C GLU A 77 7.08 2.50 4.95
N HIS A 78 5.96 2.82 5.60
CA HIS A 78 4.96 1.84 6.07
C HIS A 78 3.67 1.84 5.24
N LEU A 79 3.61 2.60 4.16
CA LEU A 79 2.39 2.78 3.36
C LEU A 79 2.56 2.19 1.96
N ILE A 80 1.55 1.47 1.51
CA ILE A 80 1.38 0.98 0.15
C ILE A 80 0.40 1.92 -0.55
N ALA A 81 0.69 2.27 -1.81
CA ALA A 81 -0.29 2.91 -2.68
C ALA A 81 -1.11 1.80 -3.34
N SER A 82 -2.31 1.57 -2.81
CA SER A 82 -3.21 0.48 -3.21
C SER A 82 -4.22 0.99 -4.23
N HIS A 83 -4.39 0.29 -5.35
CA HIS A 83 -5.38 0.65 -6.36
C HIS A 83 -6.81 0.35 -5.88
N CYS A 84 -7.74 1.30 -6.05
CA CYS A 84 -9.16 1.05 -5.82
C CYS A 84 -9.76 0.17 -6.91
N LYS A 85 -9.61 0.56 -8.18
CA LYS A 85 -9.88 -0.31 -9.33
C LYS A 85 -8.60 -1.07 -9.67
N PRO A 86 -8.59 -2.42 -9.62
CA PRO A 86 -7.37 -3.20 -9.80
C PRO A 86 -6.63 -2.87 -11.10
N TRP A 87 -5.30 -2.94 -11.05
CA TRP A 87 -4.42 -2.63 -12.20
C TRP A 87 -4.79 -3.41 -13.47
N ARG A 88 -5.19 -4.68 -13.31
CA ARG A 88 -5.58 -5.57 -14.43
C ARG A 88 -6.83 -5.10 -15.17
N ASP A 89 -7.73 -4.42 -14.46
CA ASP A 89 -9.02 -3.96 -14.96
C ASP A 89 -9.00 -2.46 -15.33
N SER A 90 -7.89 -1.77 -15.02
CA SER A 90 -7.66 -0.35 -15.27
C SER A 90 -7.06 -0.11 -16.65
N THR A 91 -7.50 0.97 -17.31
CA THR A 91 -6.84 1.57 -18.48
C THR A 91 -5.46 2.13 -18.12
N ASN A 92 -4.65 2.45 -19.14
CA ASN A 92 -3.31 3.01 -18.89
C ASN A 92 -3.35 4.34 -18.12
N ASP A 93 -4.36 5.19 -18.36
CA ASP A 93 -4.53 6.44 -17.63
C ASP A 93 -4.94 6.19 -16.18
N GLU A 94 -5.92 5.29 -15.94
CA GLU A 94 -6.38 4.91 -14.60
C GLU A 94 -5.27 4.23 -13.77
N ARG A 95 -4.31 3.55 -14.40
CA ARG A 95 -3.16 2.91 -13.70
C ARG A 95 -2.22 3.93 -13.07
N LEU A 96 -2.18 5.15 -13.61
CA LEU A 96 -1.35 6.25 -13.12
C LEU A 96 -2.16 7.32 -12.37
N ASP A 97 -3.49 7.28 -12.44
CA ASP A 97 -4.36 8.24 -11.77
C ASP A 97 -4.26 8.12 -10.23
N GLY A 98 -3.89 9.21 -9.56
CA GLY A 98 -3.81 9.25 -8.10
C GLY A 98 -5.16 9.10 -7.41
N GLU A 99 -6.26 9.46 -8.09
CA GLU A 99 -7.63 9.27 -7.57
C GLU A 99 -8.01 7.78 -7.53
N ASN A 100 -7.33 6.92 -8.29
CA ASN A 100 -7.50 5.48 -8.27
C ASN A 100 -6.70 4.80 -7.14
N GLY A 101 -6.24 5.53 -6.13
CA GLY A 101 -5.46 4.93 -5.06
C GLY A 101 -5.70 5.49 -3.67
N LEU A 102 -5.40 4.64 -2.70
CA LEU A 102 -5.35 4.97 -1.28
C LEU A 102 -3.98 4.63 -0.71
N LEU A 103 -3.53 5.40 0.27
CA LEU A 103 -2.40 4.97 1.11
C LEU A 103 -2.94 4.07 2.22
N LEU A 104 -2.39 2.87 2.36
CA LEU A 104 -2.81 1.88 3.34
C LEU A 104 -1.59 1.20 3.96
N THR A 105 -1.66 0.81 5.24
CA THR A 105 -0.65 -0.08 5.83
C THR A 105 -0.80 -1.50 5.26
N PRO A 106 0.25 -2.34 5.26
CA PRO A 106 0.23 -3.65 4.57
C PRO A 106 -0.95 -4.55 4.93
N THR A 107 -1.33 -4.59 6.20
CA THR A 107 -2.49 -5.33 6.69
C THR A 107 -3.81 -4.82 6.10
N ILE A 108 -3.96 -3.51 5.96
CA ILE A 108 -5.18 -2.88 5.43
C ILE A 108 -5.24 -3.01 3.91
N ASP A 109 -4.10 -2.81 3.24
CA ASP A 109 -3.93 -3.06 1.80
C ASP A 109 -4.37 -4.48 1.46
N HIS A 110 -3.86 -5.48 2.18
CA HIS A 110 -4.26 -6.88 1.99
C HIS A 110 -5.78 -7.09 2.08
N LEU A 111 -6.42 -6.52 3.11
CA LEU A 111 -7.85 -6.67 3.31
C LEU A 111 -8.66 -5.97 2.21
N PHE A 112 -8.20 -4.81 1.75
CA PHE A 112 -8.85 -4.03 0.70
C PHE A 112 -8.67 -4.67 -0.68
N ASP A 113 -7.43 -5.02 -1.07
CA ASP A 113 -7.10 -5.68 -2.35
C ASP A 113 -7.79 -7.04 -2.50
N LYS A 114 -7.95 -7.80 -1.40
CA LYS A 114 -8.66 -9.08 -1.41
C LYS A 114 -10.18 -8.95 -1.28
N GLY A 115 -10.70 -7.73 -1.10
CA GLY A 115 -12.13 -7.47 -1.02
C GLY A 115 -12.77 -7.92 0.30
N PHE A 116 -12.00 -8.00 1.39
CA PHE A 116 -12.54 -8.24 2.73
C PHE A 116 -13.05 -6.96 3.39
N ILE A 117 -12.56 -5.80 2.95
CA ILE A 117 -13.08 -4.49 3.32
C ILE A 117 -13.24 -3.61 2.07
N SER A 118 -14.10 -2.61 2.15
CA SER A 118 -14.19 -1.51 1.20
C SER A 118 -14.67 -0.24 1.92
N PHE A 119 -14.97 0.82 1.19
CA PHE A 119 -15.50 2.05 1.76
C PHE A 119 -16.70 2.57 0.97
N GLU A 120 -17.67 3.14 1.69
CA GLU A 120 -18.69 3.99 1.10
C GLU A 120 -18.10 5.33 0.68
N GLY A 121 -18.77 6.03 -0.25
CA GLY A 121 -18.31 7.34 -0.72
C GLY A 121 -18.27 8.44 0.37
N ASN A 122 -18.95 8.23 1.49
CA ASN A 122 -18.94 9.12 2.66
C ASN A 122 -17.80 8.79 3.67
N GLY A 123 -16.97 7.79 3.40
CA GLY A 123 -15.89 7.36 4.29
C GLY A 123 -16.23 6.21 5.24
N ARG A 124 -17.46 5.70 5.27
CA ARG A 124 -17.81 4.57 6.14
C ARG A 124 -17.11 3.29 5.67
N LEU A 125 -16.46 2.59 6.60
CA LEU A 125 -15.87 1.28 6.36
C LEU A 125 -16.97 0.24 6.10
N ILE A 126 -16.78 -0.57 5.06
CA ILE A 126 -17.62 -1.73 4.76
C ILE A 126 -16.80 -2.97 5.05
N ILE A 127 -17.34 -3.87 5.86
CA ILE A 127 -16.76 -5.19 6.11
C ILE A 127 -17.53 -6.20 5.26
N SER A 128 -16.79 -6.96 4.44
CA SER A 128 -17.36 -8.02 3.63
C SER A 128 -18.10 -9.05 4.51
N PRO A 129 -19.30 -9.51 4.12
CA PRO A 129 -20.03 -10.54 4.86
C PRO A 129 -19.30 -11.89 4.90
N VAL A 130 -18.35 -12.14 3.98
CA VAL A 130 -17.54 -13.38 3.98
C VAL A 130 -16.22 -13.21 4.75
N ALA A 131 -15.94 -12.02 5.29
CA ALA A 131 -14.73 -11.80 6.07
C ALA A 131 -14.83 -12.49 7.43
N HIS A 132 -13.80 -13.25 7.79
CA HIS A 132 -13.72 -13.93 9.07
C HIS A 132 -13.44 -12.92 10.20
N ARG A 133 -14.51 -12.46 10.87
CA ARG A 133 -14.45 -11.41 11.92
C ARG A 133 -13.39 -11.67 13.01
N PRO A 134 -13.21 -12.89 13.55
CA PRO A 134 -12.16 -13.13 14.54
C PRO A 134 -10.74 -12.85 14.03
N SER A 135 -10.48 -13.05 12.73
CA SER A 135 -9.18 -12.70 12.14
C SER A 135 -9.02 -11.19 12.02
N LEU A 136 -10.06 -10.46 11.61
CA LEU A 136 -10.05 -9.00 11.53
C LEU A 136 -9.75 -8.36 12.90
N ILE A 137 -10.36 -8.87 13.97
CA ILE A 137 -10.10 -8.41 15.34
C ILE A 137 -8.62 -8.64 15.73
N LYS A 138 -8.07 -9.82 15.41
CA LYS A 138 -6.63 -10.12 15.64
C LYS A 138 -5.69 -9.26 14.80
N MET A 139 -6.18 -8.72 13.68
CA MET A 139 -5.49 -7.75 12.83
C MET A 139 -5.76 -6.30 13.28
N SER A 140 -6.37 -6.12 14.45
CA SER A 140 -6.72 -4.82 15.05
C SER A 140 -7.66 -3.96 14.21
N ILE A 141 -8.55 -4.60 13.45
CA ILE A 141 -9.66 -3.92 12.79
C ILE A 141 -10.84 -3.87 13.75
N ASP A 142 -11.33 -2.66 14.01
CA ASP A 142 -12.59 -2.48 14.72
C ASP A 142 -13.74 -2.90 13.80
N VAL A 143 -14.33 -4.05 14.11
CA VAL A 143 -15.44 -4.61 13.34
C VAL A 143 -16.81 -4.29 13.94
N ASP A 144 -16.84 -3.82 15.18
CA ASP A 144 -18.07 -3.67 15.97
C ASP A 144 -18.57 -2.22 16.01
N HIS A 145 -17.72 -1.25 15.66
CA HIS A 145 -18.11 0.15 15.54
C HIS A 145 -18.11 0.63 14.09
N ASP A 146 -18.99 1.59 13.80
CA ASP A 146 -19.01 2.30 12.52
C ASP A 146 -17.76 3.20 12.39
N LEU A 147 -16.73 2.68 11.74
CA LEU A 147 -15.52 3.45 11.44
C LEU A 147 -15.78 4.35 10.21
N ASN A 148 -15.55 5.66 10.36
CA ASN A 148 -15.53 6.61 9.25
C ASN A 148 -14.11 7.16 9.03
N VAL A 149 -13.61 7.07 7.80
CA VAL A 149 -12.23 7.46 7.44
C VAL A 149 -12.12 8.87 6.84
N GLY A 150 -13.22 9.64 6.85
CA GLY A 150 -13.35 10.94 6.21
C GLY A 150 -13.82 10.83 4.76
N ALA A 151 -14.16 11.98 4.16
CA ALA A 151 -14.66 12.03 2.80
C ALA A 151 -13.61 11.63 1.75
N PHE A 152 -14.12 11.20 0.60
CA PHE A 152 -13.36 10.95 -0.62
C PHE A 152 -13.68 12.03 -1.67
N SER A 153 -12.74 12.29 -2.56
CA SER A 153 -12.97 13.15 -3.73
C SER A 153 -14.07 12.55 -4.64
N GLU A 154 -14.52 13.29 -5.64
CA GLU A 154 -15.38 12.70 -6.68
C GLU A 154 -14.65 11.61 -7.48
N GLY A 155 -13.35 11.80 -7.78
CA GLY A 155 -12.54 10.83 -8.50
C GLY A 155 -12.43 9.50 -7.74
N GLN A 156 -12.01 9.56 -6.48
CA GLN A 156 -11.92 8.39 -5.59
C GLN A 156 -13.24 7.67 -5.44
N ARG A 157 -14.36 8.41 -5.33
CA ARG A 157 -15.70 7.79 -5.22
C ARG A 157 -15.99 6.89 -6.43
N ARG A 158 -15.71 7.34 -7.65
CA ARG A 158 -15.92 6.52 -8.87
C ARG A 158 -15.13 5.20 -8.84
N PHE A 159 -13.89 5.22 -8.37
CA PHE A 159 -13.10 3.98 -8.27
C PHE A 159 -13.52 3.10 -7.09
N LEU A 160 -13.98 3.69 -5.98
CA LEU A 160 -14.56 2.95 -4.87
C LEU A 160 -15.90 2.30 -5.25
N ASP A 161 -16.69 2.94 -6.11
CA ASP A 161 -17.92 2.34 -6.67
C ASP A 161 -17.57 1.05 -7.43
N TYR A 162 -16.58 1.10 -8.32
CA TYR A 162 -16.06 -0.09 -9.00
C TYR A 162 -15.57 -1.15 -8.00
N HIS A 163 -14.79 -0.75 -6.98
CA HIS A 163 -14.27 -1.68 -5.96
C HIS A 163 -15.40 -2.41 -5.25
N ARG A 164 -16.46 -1.71 -4.83
CA ARG A 164 -17.63 -2.33 -4.17
C ARG A 164 -18.38 -3.30 -5.07
N GLU A 165 -18.46 -3.01 -6.37
CA GLU A 165 -19.19 -3.84 -7.34
C GLU A 165 -18.40 -5.06 -7.81
N ASN A 166 -17.07 -4.96 -7.91
CA ASN A 166 -16.25 -5.94 -8.63
C ASN A 166 -15.15 -6.60 -7.78
N VAL A 167 -14.76 -5.99 -6.65
CA VAL A 167 -13.66 -6.48 -5.80
C VAL A 167 -14.16 -6.93 -4.44
N LEU A 168 -15.06 -6.16 -3.81
CA LEU A 168 -15.65 -6.51 -2.52
C LEU A 168 -16.34 -7.87 -2.61
N ARG A 169 -15.92 -8.79 -1.74
CA ARG A 169 -16.49 -10.13 -1.72
C ARG A 169 -17.85 -10.07 -1.05
N MET A 170 -18.88 -10.51 -1.75
CA MET A 170 -20.22 -10.68 -1.21
C MET A 170 -20.51 -12.15 -0.98
N ALA A 171 -21.38 -12.46 -0.03
CA ALA A 171 -21.94 -13.80 0.06
C ALA A 171 -22.76 -14.03 -1.23
N GLY A 172 -22.58 -15.19 -1.87
CA GLY A 172 -23.47 -15.59 -2.96
C GLY A 172 -24.92 -15.64 -2.48
N PRO A 173 -25.90 -15.58 -3.39
CA PRO A 173 -27.28 -15.89 -3.00
C PRO A 173 -27.32 -17.29 -2.35
N PRO A 174 -28.14 -17.47 -1.30
CA PRO A 174 -28.31 -18.76 -0.65
C PRO A 174 -28.84 -19.83 -1.61
#